data_AF-A0A8H5GA92-F1
#
_entry.id   AF-A0A8H5GA92-F1
#
_cell.length_a   1.000
_cell.length_b   1.000
_cell.length_c   1.000
_cell.angle_alpha   90.00
_cell.angle_beta   90.00
_cell.angle_gamma   90.00
#
_symmetry.space_group_name_H-M   'P 1'
#
loop_
_entity.id
_entity.type
_entity.pdbx_description
1 polymer ?
#
loop_
_entity_poly.entity_id
_entity_poly.type
_entity_poly.pdbx_seq_one_letter_code
_entity_poly.pdbx_strand_id
1 'polypeptide(L)'
;MPSLDPYRLILFGFSLIITLVFCAIPMVHASSPPNESSAQMLSLRDENGMDMTMDGSMSLASGSMLPYLHFTIGGDILWFQGWVPQTKGSMLGACFGLFLLALVERWITSCRRLMEAFWAQRAQIAYTNKLKETKQIAPAASVKNALMMRRAPPFIPAHDLVRGIMHIGQAALNFAFMLAVIAVHTRTLTMAATLRKFISVLFMINAASLVYTICGAAPTQSSPSGYGSSSSGEPEGKAGLLGKFDRPWILDVNEHIKLSESDKQVFSKTLTGVDVGLAMRGVVRGSRCKGIGMLMADYKEHKASELVAKALMEPIDDDYFEVKVLKTLTDLYIDSGMVSGWPTPGPSPVIIMKKVPGQPIKNYPAYRLANKEEKTAMHKKLQEMVCSQVVKWALEHKLLLADLHQGNILVNLEETTIKSMQIIDFGYPGVFALASNAKEADVHSWCTARFADKWAI
;
A
#
# COMPACT_ATOMS: atom_id res chain seq x y z
N MET A 1 -7.67 12.87 17.31
CA MET A 1 -8.71 12.05 16.66
C MET A 1 -8.70 10.67 17.28
N PRO A 2 -9.84 10.10 17.71
CA PRO A 2 -9.86 8.73 18.22
C PRO A 2 -9.47 7.79 17.09
N SER A 3 -8.51 6.89 17.33
CA SER A 3 -8.13 5.86 16.38
C SER A 3 -9.36 5.03 16.05
N LEU A 4 -9.83 5.10 14.80
CA LEU A 4 -10.90 4.24 14.31
C LEU A 4 -10.44 2.79 14.49
N ASP A 5 -11.04 2.13 15.47
CA ASP A 5 -10.75 0.74 15.77
C ASP A 5 -11.25 -0.11 14.60
N PRO A 6 -10.36 -0.83 13.87
CA PRO A 6 -10.75 -1.67 12.74
C PRO A 6 -11.84 -2.69 13.12
N TYR A 7 -11.93 -3.10 14.39
CA TYR A 7 -12.99 -3.98 14.86
C TYR A 7 -14.39 -3.35 14.77
N ARG A 8 -14.51 -2.03 14.97
CA ARG A 8 -15.80 -1.32 14.86
C ARG A 8 -16.27 -1.22 13.42
N LEU A 9 -15.36 -1.03 12.46
CA LEU A 9 -15.70 -0.98 11.04
C LEU A 9 -16.19 -2.36 10.54
N ILE A 10 -15.53 -3.43 11.01
CA ILE A 10 -15.92 -4.81 10.71
C ILE A 10 -17.29 -5.12 11.32
N LEU A 11 -17.53 -4.74 12.58
CA LEU A 11 -18.81 -4.94 13.26
C LEU A 11 -19.96 -4.19 12.58
N PHE A 12 -19.71 -2.95 12.11
CA PHE A 12 -20.72 -2.16 11.40
C PHE A 12 -21.08 -2.78 10.04
N GLY A 13 -20.07 -3.23 9.29
CA GLY A 13 -20.27 -3.97 8.04
C GLY A 13 -21.03 -5.28 8.26
N PHE A 14 -20.68 -6.03 9.32
CA PHE A 14 -21.35 -7.28 9.67
C PHE A 14 -22.82 -7.06 10.05
N SER A 15 -23.10 -6.03 10.85
CA SER A 15 -24.47 -5.68 11.24
C SER A 15 -25.32 -5.28 10.03
N LEU A 16 -24.78 -4.48 9.10
CA LEU A 16 -25.51 -4.06 7.90
C LEU A 16 -25.85 -5.25 7.00
N ILE A 17 -24.89 -6.16 6.81
CA ILE A 17 -25.07 -7.37 5.99
C ILE A 17 -26.09 -8.32 6.64
N ILE A 18 -26.00 -8.55 7.96
CA ILE A 18 -26.97 -9.38 8.69
C ILE A 18 -28.37 -8.80 8.53
N THR A 19 -28.54 -7.49 8.74
CA THR A 19 -29.85 -6.84 8.58
C THR A 19 -30.38 -7.01 7.16
N LEU A 20 -29.55 -6.84 6.12
CA LEU A 20 -29.96 -7.04 4.73
C LEU A 20 -30.33 -8.50 4.41
N VAL A 21 -29.58 -9.46 4.95
CA VAL A 21 -29.86 -10.90 4.76
C VAL A 21 -31.16 -11.31 5.46
N PHE A 22 -31.38 -10.87 6.70
CA PHE A 22 -32.59 -11.21 7.45
C PHE A 22 -33.84 -10.48 6.94
N CYS A 23 -33.71 -9.24 6.45
CA CYS A 23 -34.83 -8.52 5.82
C CYS A 23 -35.22 -9.10 4.45
N ALA A 24 -34.32 -9.82 3.77
CA ALA A 24 -34.57 -10.40 2.45
C ALA A 24 -35.16 -11.82 2.49
N ILE A 25 -35.39 -12.41 3.67
CA ILE A 25 -36.12 -13.66 3.83
C ILE A 25 -37.59 -13.30 4.11
N PRO A 26 -38.48 -13.17 3.09
CA PRO A 26 -39.90 -13.25 3.38
C PRO A 26 -40.15 -14.64 3.97
N MET A 27 -40.67 -14.70 5.20
CA MET A 27 -41.28 -15.92 5.71
C MET A 27 -42.41 -16.29 4.75
N VAL A 28 -42.11 -17.15 3.79
CA VAL A 28 -43.13 -17.89 3.05
C VAL A 28 -43.73 -18.84 4.07
N HIS A 29 -44.76 -18.36 4.79
CA HIS A 29 -45.68 -19.23 5.49
C HIS A 29 -46.19 -20.22 4.45
N ALA A 30 -45.88 -21.49 4.64
CA ALA A 30 -46.48 -22.57 3.88
C ALA A 30 -47.99 -22.54 4.15
N SER A 31 -48.74 -21.87 3.27
CA SER A 31 -50.19 -21.98 3.24
C SER A 31 -50.50 -23.41 2.80
N SER A 32 -50.95 -24.23 3.75
CA SER A 32 -51.44 -25.58 3.50
C SER A 32 -52.50 -25.54 2.41
N PRO A 33 -52.48 -26.46 1.43
CA PRO A 33 -53.56 -26.51 0.45
C PRO A 33 -54.89 -26.84 1.15
N PRO A 34 -56.03 -26.28 0.69
CA PRO A 34 -57.33 -26.61 1.24
C PRO A 34 -57.70 -28.06 0.90
N ASN A 35 -58.18 -28.76 1.92
CA ASN A 35 -58.71 -30.11 1.87
C ASN A 35 -59.82 -30.23 0.81
N GLU A 36 -59.59 -31.01 -0.24
CA GLU A 36 -60.65 -31.64 -1.01
C GLU A 36 -61.15 -32.86 -0.22
N SER A 37 -62.35 -32.72 0.35
CA SER A 37 -63.09 -33.84 0.91
C SER A 37 -64.35 -34.10 0.08
N SER A 38 -64.59 -35.39 -0.17
CA SER A 38 -65.92 -36.02 -0.34
C SER A 38 -66.41 -36.28 -1.76
N ALA A 39 -66.05 -37.44 -2.32
CA ALA A 39 -67.02 -38.42 -2.82
C ALA A 39 -66.31 -39.72 -3.24
N GLN A 40 -66.19 -40.67 -2.33
CA GLN A 40 -66.57 -42.07 -2.57
C GLN A 40 -66.55 -42.83 -1.25
N MET A 41 -67.75 -43.24 -0.86
CA MET A 41 -68.10 -43.95 0.36
C MET A 41 -68.48 -45.39 -0.02
N LEU A 42 -68.09 -46.34 0.85
CA LEU A 42 -68.59 -47.71 1.01
C LEU A 42 -68.10 -48.79 0.00
N SER A 43 -67.29 -49.74 0.47
CA SER A 43 -67.77 -50.89 1.27
C SER A 43 -66.77 -52.06 1.32
N LEU A 44 -66.28 -52.32 2.54
CA LEU A 44 -66.02 -53.63 3.15
C LEU A 44 -65.06 -54.64 2.46
N ARG A 45 -63.92 -54.85 3.11
CA ARG A 45 -63.69 -56.11 3.86
C ARG A 45 -62.54 -55.95 4.87
N ASP A 46 -62.87 -56.17 6.13
CA ASP A 46 -61.95 -56.65 7.15
C ASP A 46 -61.33 -57.97 6.68
N GLU A 47 -60.04 -58.17 6.91
CA GLU A 47 -59.59 -59.28 7.75
C GLU A 47 -58.12 -59.15 8.14
N ASN A 48 -57.87 -59.54 9.39
CA ASN A 48 -56.62 -59.48 10.10
C ASN A 48 -55.55 -60.35 9.44
N GLY A 49 -54.40 -59.75 9.16
CA GLY A 49 -53.18 -60.47 8.83
C GLY A 49 -51.98 -59.62 9.23
N MET A 50 -51.41 -59.91 10.40
CA MET A 50 -50.05 -59.47 10.72
C MET A 50 -49.10 -60.19 9.77
N ASP A 51 -48.89 -59.60 8.59
CA ASP A 51 -47.84 -60.02 7.66
C ASP A 51 -46.54 -59.35 8.07
N MET A 52 -45.72 -60.11 8.79
CA MET A 52 -44.35 -59.78 9.16
C MET A 52 -43.38 -60.20 8.03
N THR A 53 -43.70 -59.86 6.78
CA THR A 53 -42.71 -59.91 5.68
C THR A 53 -41.64 -58.84 5.88
N MET A 54 -40.60 -59.20 6.64
CA MET A 54 -39.30 -58.51 6.70
C MET A 54 -38.38 -58.87 5.52
N ASP A 55 -38.96 -59.34 4.40
CA ASP A 55 -38.23 -59.82 3.22
C ASP A 55 -38.58 -59.03 1.95
N GLY A 56 -39.28 -57.90 2.10
CA GLY A 56 -39.38 -56.91 1.04
C GLY A 56 -37.99 -56.42 0.74
N SER A 57 -37.40 -56.93 -0.34
CA SER A 57 -36.14 -56.44 -0.88
C SER A 57 -36.17 -54.93 -0.77
N MET A 58 -35.20 -54.36 -0.04
CA MET A 58 -34.84 -52.99 -0.30
C MET A 58 -34.43 -53.00 -1.77
N SER A 59 -35.40 -52.70 -2.64
CA SER A 59 -35.17 -52.02 -3.88
C SER A 59 -34.58 -50.67 -3.46
N LEU A 60 -33.33 -50.70 -3.00
CA LEU A 60 -32.27 -49.92 -3.60
C LEU A 60 -32.54 -50.03 -5.08
N ALA A 61 -33.41 -49.14 -5.57
CA ALA A 61 -33.42 -48.78 -6.95
C ALA A 61 -31.94 -48.66 -7.25
N SER A 62 -31.45 -49.61 -8.06
CA SER A 62 -30.36 -49.38 -8.96
C SER A 62 -30.79 -48.12 -9.71
N GLY A 63 -30.64 -46.97 -9.06
CA GLY A 63 -30.73 -45.67 -9.63
C GLY A 63 -29.57 -45.72 -10.57
N SER A 64 -29.86 -46.14 -11.79
CA SER A 64 -28.94 -46.00 -12.88
C SER A 64 -28.50 -44.56 -12.77
N MET A 65 -27.22 -44.35 -12.42
CA MET A 65 -26.56 -43.07 -12.55
C MET A 65 -26.49 -42.79 -14.05
N LEU A 66 -27.67 -42.55 -14.62
CA LEU A 66 -27.86 -41.92 -15.89
C LEU A 66 -27.60 -40.45 -15.56
N PRO A 67 -26.50 -39.86 -16.06
CA PRO A 67 -26.31 -38.41 -16.01
C PRO A 67 -27.32 -37.78 -16.98
N TYR A 68 -28.61 -37.89 -16.65
CA TYR A 68 -29.69 -37.38 -17.46
C TYR A 68 -29.96 -35.95 -17.06
N LEU A 69 -29.74 -35.11 -18.05
CA LEU A 69 -29.82 -33.68 -18.03
C LEU A 69 -31.31 -33.28 -18.02
N HIS A 70 -31.94 -33.26 -16.83
CA HIS A 70 -33.38 -33.04 -16.70
C HIS A 70 -33.71 -31.58 -16.33
N PHE A 71 -34.71 -31.01 -17.02
CA PHE A 71 -35.12 -29.60 -16.94
C PHE A 71 -36.43 -29.42 -16.18
N THR A 72 -36.63 -30.10 -15.06
CA THR A 72 -37.88 -29.97 -14.30
C THR A 72 -37.73 -28.95 -13.18
N ILE A 73 -38.56 -27.92 -13.24
CA ILE A 73 -38.80 -26.99 -12.14
C ILE A 73 -39.45 -27.80 -11.00
N GLY A 74 -38.78 -27.90 -9.85
CA GLY A 74 -39.42 -28.32 -8.59
C GLY A 74 -39.08 -29.71 -8.03
N GLY A 75 -37.81 -30.09 -7.95
CA GLY A 75 -37.42 -31.35 -7.30
C GLY A 75 -36.15 -31.32 -6.45
N ASP A 76 -35.14 -30.54 -6.84
CA ASP A 76 -33.82 -30.67 -6.22
C ASP A 76 -33.69 -29.85 -4.92
N ILE A 77 -33.19 -30.52 -3.89
CA ILE A 77 -32.86 -29.93 -2.59
C ILE A 77 -31.49 -29.25 -2.69
N LEU A 78 -31.41 -27.94 -2.39
CA LEU A 78 -30.15 -27.19 -2.51
C LEU A 78 -29.14 -27.56 -1.40
N TRP A 79 -29.54 -27.41 -0.14
CA TRP A 79 -28.73 -27.75 1.04
C TRP A 79 -29.55 -28.46 2.13
N PHE A 80 -30.80 -28.03 2.33
CA PHE A 80 -31.70 -28.56 3.34
C PHE A 80 -33.09 -28.72 2.73
N GLN A 81 -33.89 -29.68 3.22
CA GLN A 81 -35.24 -29.98 2.70
C GLN A 81 -36.20 -28.78 2.67
N GLY A 82 -35.99 -27.77 3.52
CA GLY A 82 -36.77 -26.53 3.52
C GLY A 82 -36.42 -25.55 2.38
N TRP A 83 -35.32 -25.79 1.64
CA TRP A 83 -34.87 -24.94 0.55
C TRP A 83 -34.96 -25.67 -0.79
N VAL A 84 -36.20 -25.93 -1.20
CA VAL A 84 -36.54 -26.56 -2.49
C VAL A 84 -37.30 -25.55 -3.34
N PRO A 85 -36.70 -25.04 -4.43
CA PRO A 85 -37.37 -24.08 -5.30
C PRO A 85 -38.43 -24.80 -6.16
N GLN A 86 -39.69 -24.78 -5.73
CA GLN A 86 -40.81 -25.40 -6.46
C GLN A 86 -41.48 -24.48 -7.48
N THR A 87 -41.35 -23.16 -7.31
CA THR A 87 -41.95 -22.14 -8.18
C THR A 87 -40.90 -21.25 -8.83
N LYS A 88 -41.26 -20.58 -9.94
CA LYS A 88 -40.37 -19.60 -10.61
C LYS A 88 -39.88 -18.51 -9.65
N GLY A 89 -40.74 -18.03 -8.76
CA GLY A 89 -40.38 -17.04 -7.74
C GLY A 89 -39.38 -17.59 -6.71
N SER A 90 -39.60 -18.81 -6.22
CA SER A 90 -38.66 -19.46 -5.28
C SER A 90 -37.30 -19.75 -5.91
N MET A 91 -37.25 -20.04 -7.22
CA MET A 91 -36.00 -20.20 -7.97
C MET A 91 -35.22 -18.88 -8.04
N LEU A 92 -35.90 -17.76 -8.34
CA LEU A 92 -35.28 -16.43 -8.31
C LEU A 92 -34.74 -16.09 -6.92
N GLY A 93 -35.52 -16.38 -5.87
CA GLY A 93 -35.10 -16.20 -4.48
C GLY A 93 -33.87 -17.03 -4.11
N ALA A 94 -33.80 -18.29 -4.53
CA ALA A 94 -32.64 -19.15 -4.33
C ALA A 94 -31.38 -18.60 -5.04
N CYS A 95 -31.51 -18.17 -6.29
CA CYS A 95 -30.42 -17.53 -7.03
C CYS A 95 -29.93 -16.24 -6.36
N PHE A 96 -30.84 -15.41 -5.87
CA PHE A 96 -30.50 -14.18 -5.16
C PHE A 96 -29.82 -14.47 -3.81
N GLY A 97 -30.30 -15.47 -3.06
CA GLY A 97 -29.66 -15.93 -1.82
C GLY A 97 -28.23 -16.43 -2.04
N LEU A 98 -28.01 -17.25 -3.07
CA LEU A 98 -26.67 -17.69 -3.47
C LEU A 98 -25.76 -16.52 -3.87
N PHE A 99 -26.31 -15.52 -4.54
CA PHE A 99 -25.59 -14.29 -4.90
C PHE A 99 -25.15 -13.49 -3.67
N LEU A 100 -26.05 -13.27 -2.70
CA LEU A 100 -25.72 -12.57 -1.46
C LEU A 100 -24.68 -13.33 -0.63
N LEU A 101 -24.82 -14.66 -0.51
CA LEU A 101 -23.81 -15.48 0.16
C LEU A 101 -22.45 -15.37 -0.53
N ALA A 102 -22.41 -15.27 -1.86
CA ALA A 102 -21.15 -15.10 -2.58
C ALA A 102 -20.50 -13.75 -2.29
N LEU A 103 -21.29 -12.68 -2.12
CA LEU A 103 -20.78 -11.38 -1.66
C LEU A 103 -20.19 -11.48 -0.25
N VAL A 104 -20.84 -12.22 0.66
CA VAL A 104 -20.34 -12.44 2.03
C VAL A 104 -19.00 -13.18 2.02
N GLU A 105 -18.83 -14.21 1.19
CA GLU A 105 -17.55 -14.94 1.05
C GLU A 105 -16.42 -14.02 0.57
N ARG A 106 -16.71 -13.13 -0.39
CA ARG A 106 -15.73 -12.14 -0.89
C ARG A 106 -15.39 -11.08 0.16
N TRP A 107 -16.38 -10.66 0.94
CA TRP A 107 -16.17 -9.73 2.05
C TRP A 107 -15.28 -10.34 3.14
N ILE A 108 -15.56 -11.57 3.57
CA ILE A 108 -14.72 -12.32 4.55
C ILE A 108 -13.28 -12.45 4.04
N THR A 109 -13.09 -12.78 2.76
CA THR A 109 -11.76 -12.85 2.14
C THR A 109 -11.00 -11.53 2.22
N SER A 110 -11.71 -10.41 2.00
CA SER A 110 -11.13 -9.06 2.08
C SER A 110 -10.74 -8.70 3.52
N CYS A 111 -11.64 -8.97 4.48
CA CYS A 111 -11.37 -8.76 5.91
C CYS A 111 -10.14 -9.56 6.38
N ARG A 112 -10.01 -10.82 5.94
CA ARG A 112 -8.85 -11.65 6.26
C ARG A 112 -7.54 -11.02 5.78
N ARG A 113 -7.50 -10.53 4.54
CA ARG A 113 -6.30 -9.87 3.98
C ARG A 113 -5.91 -8.62 4.75
N LEU A 114 -6.88 -7.80 5.15
CA LEU A 114 -6.65 -6.59 5.95
C LEU A 114 -6.09 -6.93 7.34
N MET A 115 -6.68 -7.92 8.01
CA MET A 115 -6.20 -8.36 9.31
C MET A 115 -4.81 -8.99 9.23
N GLU A 116 -4.50 -9.77 8.18
CA GLU A 116 -3.16 -10.31 7.96
C GLU A 116 -2.10 -9.21 7.81
N ALA A 117 -2.41 -8.14 7.06
CA ALA A 117 -1.52 -6.99 6.94
C ALA A 117 -1.31 -6.28 8.30
N PHE A 118 -2.39 -6.07 9.04
CA PHE A 118 -2.34 -5.44 10.36
C PHE A 118 -1.57 -6.28 11.39
N TRP A 119 -1.82 -7.59 11.42
CA TRP A 119 -1.12 -8.53 12.30
C TRP A 119 0.36 -8.64 11.94
N ALA A 120 0.72 -8.63 10.65
CA ALA A 120 2.10 -8.61 10.21
C ALA A 120 2.84 -7.36 10.71
N GLN A 121 2.21 -6.18 10.63
CA GLN A 121 2.76 -4.94 11.15
C GLN A 121 2.95 -4.99 12.67
N ARG A 122 1.94 -5.46 13.42
CA ARG A 122 2.04 -5.60 14.88
C ARG A 122 3.10 -6.62 15.31
N ALA A 123 3.23 -7.73 14.59
CA ALA A 123 4.26 -8.74 14.87
C ALA A 123 5.67 -8.16 14.67
N GLN A 124 5.88 -7.33 13.65
CA GLN A 124 7.16 -6.63 13.46
C GLN A 124 7.47 -5.67 14.60
N ILE A 125 6.49 -4.88 15.07
CA ILE A 125 6.67 -3.98 16.21
C ILE A 125 7.06 -4.78 17.46
N ALA A 126 6.34 -5.86 17.78
CA ALA A 126 6.65 -6.71 18.93
C ALA A 126 8.07 -7.32 18.84
N TYR A 127 8.49 -7.74 17.64
CA TYR A 127 9.83 -8.25 17.40
C TYR A 127 10.91 -7.19 17.64
N THR A 128 10.71 -5.97 17.12
CA THR A 128 11.66 -4.87 17.33
C THR A 128 11.76 -4.46 18.80
N ASN A 129 10.67 -4.53 19.57
CA ASN A 129 10.69 -4.24 21.00
C ASN A 129 11.49 -5.29 21.79
N LYS A 130 11.30 -6.59 21.49
CA LYS A 130 12.11 -7.66 22.12
C LYS A 130 13.60 -7.53 21.82
N LEU A 131 13.95 -7.13 20.59
CA LEU A 131 15.35 -6.87 20.24
C LEU A 131 15.95 -5.70 21.03
N LYS A 132 15.17 -4.65 21.32
CA LYS A 132 15.61 -3.52 22.15
C LYS A 132 15.86 -3.93 23.59
N GLU A 133 14.96 -4.72 24.19
CA GLU A 133 15.10 -5.25 25.56
C GLU A 133 16.33 -6.18 25.67
N THR A 134 16.51 -7.08 24.71
CA THR A 134 17.64 -8.04 24.73
C THR A 134 18.99 -7.33 24.61
N LYS A 135 19.06 -6.22 23.87
CA LYS A 135 20.29 -5.41 23.71
C LYS A 135 20.75 -4.77 25.03
N GLN A 136 19.86 -4.59 26.02
CA GLN A 136 20.24 -4.04 27.32
C GLN A 136 20.87 -5.08 28.28
N ILE A 137 20.72 -6.39 28.01
CA ILE A 137 21.01 -7.43 29.02
C ILE A 137 22.16 -8.39 28.58
N ALA A 138 22.51 -8.49 27.29
CA ALA A 138 23.47 -9.50 26.82
C ALA A 138 24.71 -8.95 26.06
N PRO A 139 25.92 -9.50 26.29
CA PRO A 139 27.13 -9.17 25.54
C PRO A 139 27.09 -9.70 24.09
N ALA A 140 27.83 -9.03 23.21
CA ALA A 140 27.74 -9.07 21.73
C ALA A 140 27.91 -10.44 21.03
N ALA A 141 28.29 -11.51 21.75
CA ALA A 141 28.59 -12.81 21.16
C ALA A 141 27.36 -13.69 20.84
N SER A 142 26.18 -13.43 21.44
CA SER A 142 24.99 -14.30 21.31
C SER A 142 23.94 -13.83 20.28
N VAL A 143 24.29 -12.93 19.37
CA VAL A 143 23.32 -12.35 18.40
C VAL A 143 23.15 -13.21 17.14
N LYS A 144 24.18 -13.98 16.74
CA LYS A 144 24.13 -14.81 15.52
C LYS A 144 23.12 -15.97 15.62
N ASN A 145 22.94 -16.56 16.80
CA ASN A 145 21.96 -17.64 17.01
C ASN A 145 20.53 -17.12 17.15
N ALA A 146 20.33 -15.88 17.63
CA ALA A 146 19.01 -15.25 17.71
C ALA A 146 18.45 -14.87 16.33
N LEU A 147 19.32 -14.52 15.37
CA LEU A 147 18.93 -14.21 13.98
C LEU A 147 18.45 -15.44 13.18
N MET A 148 18.73 -16.66 13.66
CA MET A 148 18.24 -17.91 13.06
C MET A 148 16.99 -18.48 13.73
N MET A 149 16.46 -17.85 14.79
CA MET A 149 15.19 -18.28 15.38
C MET A 149 14.02 -17.96 14.45
N ARG A 150 13.43 -19.03 13.88
CA ARG A 150 12.14 -19.14 13.17
C ARG A 150 11.47 -17.81 12.78
N ARG A 151 11.40 -17.54 11.46
CA ARG A 151 10.58 -16.49 10.83
C ARG A 151 9.06 -16.63 11.06
N ALA A 152 8.61 -17.59 11.86
CA ALA A 152 7.21 -17.69 12.23
C ALA A 152 6.89 -16.56 13.22
N PRO A 153 5.88 -15.72 12.97
CA PRO A 153 5.46 -14.72 13.94
C PRO A 153 5.13 -15.40 15.28
N PRO A 154 5.39 -14.74 16.42
CA PRO A 154 5.05 -15.30 17.73
C PRO A 154 3.55 -15.62 17.77
N PHE A 155 3.21 -16.78 18.31
CA PHE A 155 1.81 -17.18 18.49
C PHE A 155 1.14 -16.22 19.47
N ILE A 156 0.11 -15.52 18.99
CA ILE A 156 -0.71 -14.62 19.81
C ILE A 156 -2.11 -15.22 19.80
N PRO A 157 -2.54 -15.89 20.88
CA PRO A 157 -3.77 -16.68 20.89
C PRO A 157 -4.99 -15.94 20.34
N ALA A 158 -5.14 -14.65 20.66
CA ALA A 158 -6.23 -13.82 20.16
C ALA A 158 -6.20 -13.62 18.63
N HIS A 159 -5.03 -13.44 18.03
CA HIS A 159 -4.90 -13.27 16.58
C HIS A 159 -5.10 -14.60 15.85
N ASP A 160 -4.47 -15.66 16.35
CA ASP A 160 -4.50 -16.97 15.72
C ASP A 160 -5.88 -17.64 15.83
N LEU A 161 -6.63 -17.41 16.92
CA LEU A 161 -8.00 -17.86 17.05
C LEU A 161 -8.93 -17.21 16.01
N VAL A 162 -8.87 -15.88 15.88
CA VAL A 162 -9.68 -15.15 14.88
C VAL A 162 -9.32 -15.59 13.46
N ARG A 163 -8.02 -15.78 13.18
CA ARG A 163 -7.54 -16.32 11.90
C ARG A 163 -8.15 -17.69 11.62
N GLY A 164 -8.14 -18.59 12.62
CA GLY A 164 -8.73 -19.92 12.52
C GLY A 164 -10.23 -19.86 12.23
N ILE A 165 -11.00 -19.05 12.97
CA ILE A 165 -12.44 -18.88 12.77
C ILE A 165 -12.75 -18.37 11.36
N MET A 166 -12.03 -17.36 10.88
CA MET A 166 -12.23 -16.86 9.52
C MET A 166 -11.90 -17.91 8.45
N HIS A 167 -10.87 -18.72 8.67
CA HIS A 167 -10.53 -19.80 7.75
C HIS A 167 -11.61 -20.88 7.72
N ILE A 168 -12.15 -21.27 8.88
CA ILE A 168 -13.26 -22.22 8.98
C ILE A 168 -14.49 -21.67 8.26
N GLY A 169 -14.87 -20.41 8.50
CA GLY A 169 -15.99 -19.77 7.83
C GLY A 169 -15.83 -19.70 6.31
N GLN A 170 -14.63 -19.35 5.83
CA GLN A 170 -14.33 -19.32 4.41
C GLN A 170 -14.38 -20.72 3.78
N ALA A 171 -13.84 -21.74 4.46
CA ALA A 171 -13.88 -23.12 4.00
C ALA A 171 -15.32 -23.67 3.95
N ALA A 172 -16.13 -23.40 4.98
CA ALA A 172 -17.53 -23.80 5.03
C ALA A 172 -18.36 -23.19 3.89
N LEU A 173 -18.18 -21.89 3.61
CA LEU A 173 -18.85 -21.23 2.48
C LEU A 173 -18.41 -21.80 1.13
N ASN A 174 -17.10 -22.05 0.96
CA ASN A 174 -16.59 -22.67 -0.27
C ASN A 174 -17.17 -24.07 -0.49
N PHE A 175 -17.28 -24.88 0.57
CA PHE A 175 -17.90 -26.20 0.49
C PHE A 175 -19.40 -26.10 0.21
N ALA A 176 -20.12 -25.16 0.85
CA ALA A 176 -21.53 -24.91 0.56
C ALA A 176 -21.76 -24.53 -0.92
N PHE A 177 -20.92 -23.65 -1.48
CA PHE A 177 -21.00 -23.33 -2.91
C PHE A 177 -20.68 -24.53 -3.80
N MET A 178 -19.70 -25.35 -3.43
CA MET A 178 -19.39 -26.57 -4.17
C MET A 178 -20.61 -27.51 -4.18
N LEU A 179 -21.26 -27.72 -3.04
CA LEU A 179 -22.48 -28.52 -2.95
C LEU A 179 -23.62 -27.93 -3.80
N ALA A 180 -23.83 -26.62 -3.75
CA ALA A 180 -24.85 -25.96 -4.57
C ALA A 180 -24.57 -26.11 -6.07
N VAL A 181 -23.29 -26.09 -6.47
CA VAL A 181 -22.88 -26.31 -7.86
C VAL A 181 -23.16 -27.73 -8.31
N ILE A 182 -22.89 -28.71 -7.45
CA ILE A 182 -23.10 -30.13 -7.76
C ILE A 182 -24.59 -30.47 -7.79
N ALA A 183 -25.38 -29.90 -6.87
CA ALA A 183 -26.83 -30.12 -6.75
C ALA A 183 -27.63 -29.53 -7.92
N VAL A 184 -27.24 -28.37 -8.45
CA VAL A 184 -27.95 -27.72 -9.56
C VAL A 184 -27.28 -28.14 -10.89
N HIS A 185 -27.61 -29.33 -11.37
CA HIS A 185 -26.86 -29.97 -12.46
C HIS A 185 -27.13 -29.42 -13.88
N THR A 186 -27.87 -28.31 -14.07
CA THR A 186 -28.23 -27.89 -15.44
C THR A 186 -28.46 -26.41 -15.70
N ARG A 187 -27.71 -25.89 -16.69
CA ARG A 187 -27.82 -24.61 -17.44
C ARG A 187 -27.79 -23.27 -16.70
N THR A 188 -28.26 -23.12 -15.47
CA THR A 188 -28.23 -21.80 -14.77
C THR A 188 -26.88 -21.47 -14.14
N LEU A 189 -26.04 -22.48 -13.91
CA LEU A 189 -24.74 -22.32 -13.24
C LEU A 189 -23.58 -21.93 -14.13
N THR A 190 -23.62 -22.17 -15.44
CA THR A 190 -22.58 -21.62 -16.33
C THR A 190 -22.68 -20.10 -16.36
N MET A 191 -23.89 -19.54 -16.38
CA MET A 191 -24.09 -18.10 -16.17
C MET A 191 -23.78 -17.68 -14.74
N ALA A 192 -24.25 -18.35 -13.69
CA ALA A 192 -23.96 -17.93 -12.31
C ALA A 192 -22.47 -18.06 -11.91
N ALA A 193 -21.74 -19.06 -12.41
CA ALA A 193 -20.31 -19.25 -12.17
C ALA A 193 -19.43 -18.31 -13.01
N THR A 194 -19.82 -18.00 -14.25
CA THR A 194 -19.15 -16.94 -15.03
C THR A 194 -19.47 -15.56 -14.47
N LEU A 195 -20.71 -15.33 -14.01
CA LEU A 195 -21.12 -14.12 -13.30
C LEU A 195 -20.43 -14.00 -11.93
N ARG A 196 -20.17 -15.10 -11.22
CA ARG A 196 -19.33 -15.11 -10.00
C ARG A 196 -17.91 -14.66 -10.32
N LYS A 197 -17.33 -15.10 -11.43
CA LYS A 197 -15.99 -14.63 -11.86
C LYS A 197 -16.02 -13.16 -12.26
N PHE A 198 -17.03 -12.73 -13.02
CA PHE A 198 -17.14 -11.36 -13.53
C PHE A 198 -17.43 -10.34 -12.42
N ILE A 199 -18.40 -10.62 -11.54
CA ILE A 199 -18.74 -9.77 -10.39
C ILE A 199 -17.61 -9.77 -9.36
N SER A 200 -16.92 -10.90 -9.18
CA SER A 200 -15.74 -10.93 -8.32
C SER A 200 -14.61 -10.05 -8.84
N VAL A 201 -14.40 -9.95 -10.15
CA VAL A 201 -13.38 -9.06 -10.73
C VAL A 201 -13.82 -7.61 -10.55
N LEU A 202 -15.08 -7.28 -10.84
CA LEU A 202 -15.61 -5.92 -10.71
C LEU A 202 -15.59 -5.43 -9.25
N PHE A 203 -16.00 -6.29 -8.31
CA PHE A 203 -16.01 -5.95 -6.88
C PHE A 203 -14.59 -5.90 -6.32
N MET A 204 -13.66 -6.73 -6.77
CA MET A 204 -12.26 -6.64 -6.34
C MET A 204 -11.58 -5.38 -6.86
N ILE A 205 -11.89 -4.92 -8.07
CA ILE A 205 -11.39 -3.63 -8.60
C ILE A 205 -11.93 -2.48 -7.76
N ASN A 206 -13.24 -2.46 -7.48
CA ASN A 206 -13.85 -1.37 -6.70
C ASN A 206 -13.50 -1.42 -5.20
N ALA A 207 -13.43 -2.61 -4.60
CA ALA A 207 -13.01 -2.77 -3.21
C ALA A 207 -11.52 -2.50 -3.02
N ALA A 208 -10.65 -2.87 -3.98
CA ALA A 208 -9.26 -2.48 -3.94
C ALA A 208 -9.09 -0.97 -4.07
N SER A 209 -9.85 -0.29 -4.95
CA SER A 209 -9.90 1.18 -5.01
C SER A 209 -10.43 1.80 -3.72
N LEU A 210 -11.50 1.26 -3.14
CA LEU A 210 -12.08 1.79 -1.90
C LEU A 210 -11.16 1.56 -0.70
N VAL A 211 -10.53 0.39 -0.59
CA VAL A 211 -9.52 0.09 0.43
C VAL A 211 -8.26 0.93 0.20
N TYR A 212 -7.83 1.15 -1.04
CA TYR A 212 -6.72 2.06 -1.34
C TYR A 212 -7.04 3.49 -0.92
N THR A 213 -8.28 3.95 -1.13
CA THR A 213 -8.74 5.27 -0.68
C THR A 213 -8.86 5.35 0.85
N ILE A 214 -9.42 4.33 1.52
CA ILE A 214 -9.62 4.32 2.97
C ILE A 214 -8.30 4.08 3.73
N CYS A 215 -7.48 3.12 3.30
CA CYS A 215 -6.17 2.84 3.90
C CYS A 215 -5.08 3.83 3.46
N GLY A 216 -5.20 4.43 2.27
CA GLY A 216 -4.35 5.54 1.84
C GLY A 216 -4.67 6.84 2.56
N ALA A 217 -5.88 6.99 3.12
CA ALA A 217 -6.27 8.10 3.97
C ALA A 217 -5.95 7.88 5.47
N ALA A 218 -5.49 6.70 5.87
CA ALA A 218 -4.97 6.50 7.23
C ALA A 218 -3.59 7.16 7.31
N PRO A 219 -3.39 8.21 8.13
CA PRO A 219 -2.08 8.80 8.30
C PRO A 219 -1.17 7.70 8.83
N THR A 220 -0.15 7.36 8.05
CA THR A 220 0.99 6.60 8.55
C THR A 220 1.47 7.31 9.81
N GLN A 221 1.20 6.74 10.98
CA GLN A 221 1.85 7.13 12.21
C GLN A 221 3.33 6.81 12.05
N SER A 222 4.06 7.74 11.42
CA SER A 222 5.47 7.93 11.69
C SER A 222 5.61 8.04 13.20
N SER A 223 6.54 7.27 13.75
CA SER A 223 6.99 7.50 15.12
C SER A 223 7.32 8.99 15.28
N PRO A 224 7.00 9.62 16.42
CA PRO A 224 7.25 11.04 16.62
C PRO A 224 8.75 11.27 16.74
N SER A 225 9.45 11.39 15.61
CA SER A 225 10.52 12.36 15.50
C SER A 225 9.81 13.70 15.33
N GLY A 226 9.84 14.53 16.39
CA GLY A 226 9.13 15.80 16.46
C GLY A 226 9.59 16.80 15.41
N TYR A 227 9.04 16.67 14.19
CA TYR A 227 8.85 17.79 13.29
C TYR A 227 7.38 18.17 13.39
N GLY A 228 7.09 19.07 14.32
CA GLY A 228 5.79 19.73 14.38
C GLY A 228 5.62 20.53 13.10
N SER A 229 4.68 20.11 12.25
CA SER A 229 4.16 20.96 11.19
C SER A 229 3.28 22.03 11.83
N SER A 230 3.91 23.06 12.41
CA SER A 230 3.24 24.29 12.80
C SER A 230 2.87 25.03 11.52
N SER A 231 1.57 25.01 11.18
CA SER A 231 0.97 25.78 10.08
C SER A 231 0.86 27.28 10.42
N SER A 232 1.82 27.82 11.16
CA SER A 232 1.90 29.23 11.54
C SER A 232 2.89 29.92 10.63
N GLY A 233 2.42 30.36 9.45
CA GLY A 233 3.07 31.32 8.54
C GLY A 233 4.58 31.43 8.65
N GLU A 234 5.31 30.33 8.45
CA GLU A 234 6.77 30.42 8.32
C GLU A 234 7.04 31.33 7.12
N PRO A 235 7.93 32.32 7.25
CA PRO A 235 8.21 33.25 6.18
C PRO A 235 8.76 32.46 4.99
N GLU A 236 7.91 32.28 3.96
CA GLU A 236 8.31 31.65 2.71
C GLU A 236 9.48 32.44 2.10
N GLY A 237 10.47 31.72 1.58
CA GLY A 237 11.64 32.29 0.93
C GLY A 237 12.89 32.35 1.80
N LYS A 238 13.80 33.25 1.40
CA LYS A 238 15.19 33.32 1.90
C LYS A 238 15.29 33.44 3.43
N ALA A 239 14.47 34.29 4.04
CA ALA A 239 14.54 34.58 5.47
C ALA A 239 14.16 33.37 6.34
N GLY A 240 13.11 32.62 5.97
CA GLY A 240 12.67 31.44 6.72
C GLY A 240 13.68 30.30 6.65
N LEU A 241 14.25 30.05 5.47
CA LEU A 241 15.21 28.96 5.31
C LEU A 241 16.57 29.26 5.96
N LEU A 242 17.10 30.48 5.77
CA LEU A 242 18.44 30.83 6.23
C LEU A 242 18.45 31.26 7.71
N GLY A 243 17.46 32.03 8.16
CA GLY A 243 17.41 32.56 9.53
C GLY A 243 18.73 33.21 9.95
N LYS A 244 19.35 32.73 11.04
CA LYS A 244 20.66 33.20 11.55
C LYS A 244 21.84 33.01 10.58
N PHE A 245 21.66 32.20 9.54
CA PHE A 245 22.66 31.94 8.51
C PHE A 245 22.55 32.90 7.31
N ASP A 246 21.59 33.83 7.29
CA ASP A 246 21.54 34.80 6.20
C ASP A 246 22.80 35.68 6.20
N ARG A 247 23.31 35.98 5.00
CA ARG A 247 24.47 36.82 4.76
C ARG A 247 24.22 37.72 3.55
N PRO A 248 24.79 38.94 3.52
CA PRO A 248 24.58 39.87 2.40
C PRO A 248 25.01 39.32 1.03
N TRP A 249 25.95 38.38 1.00
CA TRP A 249 26.44 37.74 -0.22
C TRP A 249 25.62 36.52 -0.66
N ILE A 250 24.61 36.11 0.13
CA ILE A 250 23.62 35.11 -0.28
C ILE A 250 22.48 35.89 -0.91
N LEU A 251 22.19 35.63 -2.16
CA LEU A 251 21.22 36.39 -2.94
C LEU A 251 20.03 35.50 -3.28
N ASP A 252 18.85 36.10 -3.41
CA ASP A 252 17.69 35.36 -3.89
C ASP A 252 17.94 34.87 -5.31
N VAL A 253 17.64 33.60 -5.53
CA VAL A 253 17.95 32.91 -6.76
C VAL A 253 17.07 33.38 -7.91
N ASN A 254 15.81 33.72 -7.62
CA ASN A 254 14.84 34.17 -8.61
C ASN A 254 15.16 35.58 -9.12
N GLU A 255 15.83 36.40 -8.31
CA GLU A 255 16.24 37.75 -8.69
C GLU A 255 17.53 37.77 -9.54
N HIS A 256 18.45 36.84 -9.28
CA HIS A 256 19.81 36.90 -9.82
C HIS A 256 20.08 35.86 -10.92
N ILE A 257 19.30 34.79 -10.98
CA ILE A 257 19.46 33.74 -11.99
C ILE A 257 18.23 33.72 -12.88
N LYS A 258 18.36 34.35 -14.04
CA LYS A 258 17.28 34.37 -15.03
C LYS A 258 17.09 32.97 -15.62
N LEU A 259 15.89 32.42 -15.47
CA LEU A 259 15.45 31.25 -16.23
C LEU A 259 15.30 31.65 -17.69
N SER A 260 15.92 30.89 -18.61
CA SER A 260 15.68 31.08 -20.04
C SER A 260 14.28 30.57 -20.40
N GLU A 261 13.79 30.95 -21.58
CA GLU A 261 12.53 30.38 -22.09
C GLU A 261 12.61 28.86 -22.27
N SER A 262 13.79 28.32 -22.60
CA SER A 262 14.00 26.87 -22.64
C SER A 262 13.93 26.20 -21.26
N ASP A 263 14.35 26.90 -20.20
CA ASP A 263 14.24 26.41 -18.82
C ASP A 263 12.77 26.32 -18.37
N LYS A 264 11.93 27.29 -18.75
CA LYS A 264 10.50 27.29 -18.43
C LYS A 264 9.71 26.23 -19.21
N GLN A 265 10.25 25.79 -20.35
CA GLN A 265 9.62 24.76 -21.19
C GLN A 265 10.06 23.33 -20.85
N VAL A 266 10.84 23.12 -19.78
CA VAL A 266 11.34 21.77 -19.43
C VAL A 266 10.25 20.76 -19.08
N PHE A 267 9.05 21.22 -18.72
CA PHE A 267 7.87 20.38 -18.48
C PHE A 267 6.77 20.54 -19.55
N SER A 268 7.04 21.20 -20.68
CA SER A 268 6.02 21.36 -21.74
C SER A 268 5.83 20.11 -22.58
N LYS A 269 6.87 19.27 -22.68
CA LYS A 269 6.83 18.01 -23.45
C LYS A 269 6.29 16.86 -22.62
N THR A 270 5.51 15.99 -23.26
CA THR A 270 5.14 14.68 -22.70
C THR A 270 6.27 13.69 -22.94
N LEU A 271 6.72 13.01 -21.88
CA LEU A 271 7.72 11.96 -22.01
C LEU A 271 7.05 10.65 -22.45
N THR A 272 7.46 10.14 -23.61
CA THR A 272 7.02 8.84 -24.11
C THR A 272 8.01 7.74 -23.69
N GLY A 273 7.53 6.52 -23.48
CA GLY A 273 8.38 5.38 -23.07
C GLY A 273 8.86 5.41 -21.62
N VAL A 274 8.32 6.31 -20.79
CA VAL A 274 8.61 6.36 -19.35
C VAL A 274 7.55 5.57 -18.61
N ASP A 275 7.91 4.36 -18.19
CA ASP A 275 7.11 3.54 -17.27
C ASP A 275 7.74 3.62 -15.87
N VAL A 276 7.04 4.25 -14.93
CA VAL A 276 7.53 4.41 -13.55
C VAL A 276 6.83 3.41 -12.65
N GLY A 277 7.62 2.60 -11.95
CA GLY A 277 7.13 1.57 -11.06
C GLY A 277 6.50 2.14 -9.79
N LEU A 278 6.30 1.25 -8.83
CA LEU A 278 5.79 1.64 -7.52
C LEU A 278 6.71 2.71 -6.88
N ALA A 279 6.09 3.75 -6.33
CA ALA A 279 6.80 4.76 -5.58
C ALA A 279 7.61 4.10 -4.46
N MET A 280 8.87 4.52 -4.33
CA MET A 280 9.79 4.00 -3.33
C MET A 280 9.24 4.27 -1.93
N ARG A 281 9.07 3.21 -1.14
CA ARG A 281 8.60 3.31 0.25
C ARG A 281 9.70 3.89 1.13
N GLY A 282 9.31 4.72 2.09
CA GLY A 282 10.22 5.30 3.08
C GLY A 282 11.08 6.46 2.57
N VAL A 283 10.87 6.91 1.33
CA VAL A 283 11.43 8.17 0.86
C VAL A 283 10.67 9.31 1.53
N VAL A 284 11.42 10.22 2.15
CA VAL A 284 10.86 11.44 2.75
C VAL A 284 10.27 12.27 1.62
N ARG A 285 8.96 12.53 1.65
CA ARG A 285 8.33 13.45 0.70
C ARG A 285 8.69 14.87 1.10
N GLY A 286 9.48 15.55 0.28
CA GLY A 286 9.66 16.99 0.38
C GLY A 286 8.34 17.72 0.13
N SER A 287 8.25 18.98 0.55
CA SER A 287 7.05 19.82 0.40
C SER A 287 6.56 19.96 -1.05
N ARG A 288 7.47 19.86 -2.02
CA ARG A 288 7.19 19.93 -3.47
C ARG A 288 7.35 18.60 -4.20
N CYS A 289 7.63 17.50 -3.50
CA CYS A 289 7.85 16.19 -4.10
C CYS A 289 6.65 15.27 -3.88
N LYS A 290 5.97 14.91 -4.97
CA LYS A 290 4.80 14.01 -4.96
C LYS A 290 5.20 12.54 -4.78
N GLY A 291 6.39 12.17 -5.26
CA GLY A 291 6.96 10.84 -5.06
C GLY A 291 8.24 10.61 -5.84
N ILE A 292 8.98 9.58 -5.45
CA ILE A 292 10.16 9.08 -6.18
C ILE A 292 9.90 7.62 -6.56
N GLY A 293 10.21 7.24 -7.79
CA GLY A 293 10.02 5.89 -8.32
C GLY A 293 11.22 5.44 -9.15
N MET A 294 11.40 4.13 -9.28
CA MET A 294 12.34 3.56 -10.25
C MET A 294 11.62 3.36 -11.59
N LEU A 295 12.34 3.48 -12.69
CA LEU A 295 11.78 3.15 -14.00
C LEU A 295 11.67 1.62 -14.14
N MET A 296 10.65 1.18 -14.88
CA MET A 296 10.35 -0.23 -15.18
C MET A 296 10.86 -0.65 -16.56
N ALA A 297 11.20 0.31 -17.41
CA ALA A 297 11.73 0.11 -18.76
C ALA A 297 12.97 0.98 -18.96
N ASP A 298 13.85 0.52 -19.85
CA ASP A 298 15.00 1.30 -20.29
C ASP A 298 14.53 2.60 -20.95
N TYR A 299 15.29 3.68 -20.76
CA TYR A 299 14.90 4.98 -21.23
C TYR A 299 16.09 5.72 -21.84
N LYS A 300 15.95 6.10 -23.11
CA LYS A 300 17.06 6.57 -23.96
C LYS A 300 18.19 5.53 -23.96
N GLU A 301 19.40 5.93 -23.61
CA GLU A 301 20.60 5.08 -23.59
C GLU A 301 20.89 4.47 -22.19
N HIS A 302 19.95 4.61 -21.26
CA HIS A 302 20.14 4.21 -19.86
C HIS A 302 19.22 3.06 -19.46
N LYS A 303 19.76 2.15 -18.65
CA LYS A 303 19.00 1.01 -18.13
C LYS A 303 17.99 1.47 -17.07
N ALA A 304 16.83 0.83 -17.02
CA ALA A 304 15.78 1.12 -16.04
C ALA A 304 16.31 1.11 -14.59
N SER A 305 17.19 0.17 -14.27
CA SER A 305 17.81 -0.01 -12.95
C SER A 305 18.74 1.13 -12.52
N GLU A 306 19.22 1.92 -13.49
CA GLU A 306 20.13 3.04 -13.31
C GLU A 306 19.40 4.38 -13.26
N LEU A 307 18.06 4.39 -13.30
CA LEU A 307 17.26 5.59 -13.35
C LEU A 307 16.27 5.69 -12.20
N VAL A 308 16.02 6.93 -11.79
CA VAL A 308 14.94 7.29 -10.87
C VAL A 308 14.13 8.43 -11.46
N ALA A 309 12.83 8.43 -11.19
CA ALA A 309 11.90 9.48 -11.52
C ALA A 309 11.47 10.20 -10.24
N LYS A 310 11.60 11.52 -10.19
CA LYS A 310 11.06 12.39 -9.14
C LYS A 310 9.84 13.12 -9.71
N ALA A 311 8.66 12.85 -9.19
CA ALA A 311 7.45 13.61 -9.51
C ALA A 311 7.34 14.83 -8.61
N LEU A 312 7.09 15.98 -9.24
CA LEU A 312 6.81 17.24 -8.57
C LEU A 312 5.31 17.42 -8.41
N MET A 313 4.88 18.32 -7.54
CA MET A 313 3.45 18.56 -7.32
C MET A 313 2.83 19.27 -8.52
N GLU A 314 3.38 20.41 -8.93
CA GLU A 314 2.88 21.26 -10.02
C GLU A 314 4.05 22.09 -10.57
N PRO A 315 4.17 22.27 -11.89
CA PRO A 315 5.28 23.02 -12.48
C PRO A 315 5.13 24.51 -12.15
N ILE A 316 5.87 24.98 -11.16
CA ILE A 316 6.02 26.39 -10.80
C ILE A 316 7.45 26.86 -11.14
N ASP A 317 7.69 28.17 -11.10
CA ASP A 317 9.00 28.75 -11.45
C ASP A 317 10.16 28.12 -10.65
N ASP A 318 9.89 27.80 -9.39
CA ASP A 318 10.83 27.14 -8.49
C ASP A 318 11.25 25.73 -8.94
N ASP A 319 10.37 24.99 -9.62
CA ASP A 319 10.63 23.63 -10.09
C ASP A 319 11.48 23.63 -11.37
N TYR A 320 11.34 24.65 -12.23
CA TYR A 320 12.23 24.85 -13.37
C TYR A 320 13.67 25.10 -12.90
N PHE A 321 13.81 25.76 -11.75
CA PHE A 321 15.10 26.03 -11.15
C PHE A 321 15.82 24.75 -10.72
N GLU A 322 15.11 23.79 -10.12
CA GLU A 322 15.70 22.49 -9.77
C GLU A 322 16.29 21.78 -11.00
N VAL A 323 15.55 21.77 -12.12
CA VAL A 323 16.03 21.19 -13.40
C VAL A 323 17.27 21.92 -13.91
N LYS A 324 17.29 23.26 -13.85
CA LYS A 324 18.43 24.07 -14.26
C LYS A 324 19.68 23.78 -13.43
N VAL A 325 19.52 23.67 -12.11
CA VAL A 325 20.62 23.34 -11.19
C VAL A 325 21.15 21.93 -11.47
N LEU A 326 20.27 20.95 -11.64
CA LEU A 326 20.66 19.58 -11.96
C LEU A 326 21.47 19.49 -13.26
N LYS A 327 21.06 20.22 -14.31
CA LYS A 327 21.80 20.33 -15.58
C LYS A 327 23.16 21.01 -15.44
N THR A 328 23.29 21.95 -14.50
CA THR A 328 24.49 22.80 -14.37
C THR A 328 25.53 22.18 -13.44
N LEU A 329 25.10 21.63 -12.30
CA LEU A 329 25.99 21.23 -11.22
C LEU A 329 26.36 19.74 -11.23
N THR A 330 25.58 18.92 -11.94
CA THR A 330 25.68 17.47 -11.85
C THR A 330 25.53 16.81 -13.21
N ASP A 331 26.00 15.57 -13.31
CA ASP A 331 25.73 14.68 -14.45
C ASP A 331 24.52 13.77 -14.19
N LEU A 332 23.71 14.06 -13.16
CA LEU A 332 22.57 13.25 -12.74
C LEU A 332 21.36 13.47 -13.63
N TYR A 333 21.20 14.63 -14.26
CA TYR A 333 20.05 14.94 -15.09
C TYR A 333 20.03 14.10 -16.38
N ILE A 334 18.90 13.44 -16.67
CA ILE A 334 18.68 12.67 -17.91
C ILE A 334 17.58 13.29 -18.78
N ASP A 335 16.43 13.59 -18.19
CA ASP A 335 15.35 14.29 -18.87
C ASP A 335 14.34 14.91 -17.89
N SER A 336 13.44 15.74 -18.40
CA SER A 336 12.29 16.28 -17.67
C SER A 336 11.11 16.45 -18.61
N GLY A 337 9.89 16.28 -18.10
CA GLY A 337 8.66 16.43 -18.88
C GLY A 337 7.43 15.95 -18.11
N MET A 338 6.30 15.84 -18.79
CA MET A 338 5.05 15.33 -18.21
C MET A 338 4.93 13.83 -18.42
N VAL A 339 4.55 13.09 -17.37
CA VAL A 339 4.23 11.66 -17.41
C VAL A 339 2.80 11.46 -16.94
N SER A 340 2.01 10.65 -17.65
CA SER A 340 0.63 10.35 -17.27
C SER A 340 0.53 9.11 -16.37
N GLY A 341 -0.38 9.16 -15.39
CA GLY A 341 -0.73 8.00 -14.57
C GLY A 341 0.21 7.71 -13.40
N TRP A 342 1.24 8.54 -13.19
CA TRP A 342 2.15 8.42 -12.05
C TRP A 342 2.50 9.78 -11.45
N PRO A 343 2.65 9.89 -10.12
CA PRO A 343 2.33 8.90 -9.08
C PRO A 343 0.82 8.82 -8.78
N THR A 344 0.02 9.68 -9.41
CA THR A 344 -1.45 9.67 -9.35
C THR A 344 -2.01 9.64 -10.77
N PRO A 345 -3.29 9.27 -10.96
CA PRO A 345 -3.96 9.45 -12.24
C PRO A 345 -3.81 10.89 -12.75
N GLY A 346 -3.59 11.06 -14.05
CA GLY A 346 -3.36 12.34 -14.70
C GLY A 346 -1.88 12.65 -15.00
N PRO A 347 -1.61 13.73 -15.75
CA PRO A 347 -0.25 14.17 -16.05
C PRO A 347 0.41 14.76 -14.80
N SER A 348 1.65 14.37 -14.52
CA SER A 348 2.49 14.98 -13.46
C SER A 348 3.84 15.40 -14.05
N PRO A 349 4.42 16.54 -13.62
CA PRO A 349 5.78 16.91 -13.95
C PRO A 349 6.76 15.93 -13.31
N VAL A 350 7.71 15.42 -14.10
CA VAL A 350 8.70 14.43 -13.68
C VAL A 350 10.09 14.85 -14.13
N ILE A 351 11.06 14.72 -13.22
CA ILE A 351 12.49 14.78 -13.51
C ILE A 351 13.04 13.34 -13.49
N ILE A 352 13.67 12.93 -14.59
CA ILE A 352 14.39 11.64 -14.69
C ILE A 352 15.86 11.90 -14.42
N MET A 353 16.40 11.15 -13.47
CA MET A 353 17.77 11.29 -13.00
C MET A 353 18.48 9.94 -12.97
N LYS A 354 19.81 9.95 -13.07
CA LYS A 354 20.64 8.80 -12.76
C LYS A 354 20.44 8.42 -11.30
N LYS A 355 20.27 7.12 -11.06
CA LYS A 355 20.23 6.53 -9.74
C LYS A 355 21.62 6.59 -9.14
N VAL A 356 21.71 7.31 -8.04
CA VAL A 356 22.93 7.41 -7.25
C VAL A 356 23.03 6.21 -6.30
N PRO A 357 24.17 5.49 -6.27
CA PRO A 357 24.36 4.40 -5.32
C PRO A 357 24.49 4.94 -3.89
N GLY A 358 24.08 4.13 -2.92
CA GLY A 358 24.14 4.47 -1.51
C GLY A 358 22.76 4.73 -0.90
N GLN A 359 22.76 5.27 0.31
CA GLN A 359 21.56 5.59 1.08
C GLN A 359 21.89 6.70 2.10
N PRO A 360 20.89 7.35 2.72
CA PRO A 360 21.13 8.27 3.82
C PRO A 360 21.96 7.63 4.93
N ILE A 361 22.92 8.36 5.52
CA ILE A 361 23.88 7.76 6.49
C ILE A 361 23.17 7.09 7.68
N LYS A 362 22.03 7.66 8.13
CA LYS A 362 21.20 7.12 9.21
C LYS A 362 20.63 5.72 8.94
N ASN A 363 20.58 5.29 7.69
CA ASN A 363 20.05 3.98 7.30
C ASN A 363 21.13 2.88 7.40
N TYR A 364 22.41 3.22 7.44
CA TYR A 364 23.48 2.24 7.56
C TYR A 364 23.47 1.57 8.94
N PRO A 365 23.54 0.22 9.02
CA PRO A 365 23.68 -0.48 10.30
C PRO A 365 24.91 -0.04 11.09
N ALA A 366 26.06 0.13 10.43
CA ALA A 366 27.29 0.58 11.08
C ALA A 366 27.12 1.93 11.76
N TYR A 367 26.55 2.93 11.07
CA TYR A 367 26.22 4.21 11.67
C TYR A 367 25.24 4.10 12.84
N ARG A 368 24.20 3.26 12.74
CA ARG A 368 23.21 3.08 13.82
C ARG A 368 23.80 2.42 15.07
N LEU A 369 24.74 1.48 14.89
CA LEU A 369 25.39 0.74 15.97
C LEU A 369 26.61 1.47 16.54
N ALA A 370 27.16 2.43 15.79
CA ALA A 370 28.29 3.23 16.20
C ALA A 370 28.03 4.01 17.50
N ASN A 371 29.07 4.15 18.31
CA ASN A 371 29.07 4.98 19.49
C ASN A 371 29.04 6.48 19.12
N LYS A 372 28.95 7.35 20.13
CA LYS A 372 28.85 8.80 19.88
C LYS A 372 30.09 9.36 19.17
N GLU A 373 31.28 8.92 19.57
CA GLU A 373 32.56 9.40 19.00
C GLU A 373 32.70 8.99 17.53
N GLU A 374 32.37 7.74 17.19
CA GLU A 374 32.36 7.22 15.82
C GLU A 374 31.35 7.97 14.95
N LYS A 375 30.15 8.26 15.45
CA LYS A 375 29.15 9.08 14.74
C LYS A 375 29.65 10.49 14.51
N THR A 376 30.29 11.11 15.51
CA THR A 376 30.91 12.43 15.37
C THR A 376 32.03 12.41 14.33
N ALA A 377 32.87 11.38 14.30
CA ALA A 377 33.92 11.22 13.30
C ALA A 377 33.34 11.07 11.88
N MET A 378 32.31 10.22 11.71
CA MET A 378 31.60 10.06 10.43
C MET A 378 30.94 11.38 9.99
N HIS A 379 30.28 12.11 10.90
CA HIS A 379 29.66 13.41 10.60
C HIS A 379 30.69 14.45 10.19
N LYS A 380 31.81 14.54 10.90
CA LYS A 380 32.90 15.47 10.56
C LYS A 380 33.44 15.18 9.17
N LYS A 381 33.69 13.90 8.85
CA LYS A 381 34.17 13.52 7.52
C LYS A 381 33.14 13.84 6.42
N LEU A 382 31.87 13.56 6.68
CA LEU A 382 30.79 13.89 5.74
C LEU A 382 30.67 15.41 5.52
N GLN A 383 30.77 16.19 6.60
CA GLN A 383 30.73 17.65 6.57
C GLN A 383 31.85 18.22 5.70
N GLU A 384 33.08 17.72 5.85
CA GLU A 384 34.22 18.14 5.02
C GLU A 384 33.95 17.87 3.53
N MET A 385 33.44 16.69 3.18
CA MET A 385 33.13 16.34 1.78
C MET A 385 31.99 17.20 1.21
N VAL A 386 30.89 17.35 1.96
CA VAL A 386 29.72 18.14 1.56
C VAL A 386 30.10 19.60 1.39
N CYS A 387 30.80 20.20 2.36
CA CYS A 387 31.15 21.60 2.28
C CYS A 387 32.21 21.91 1.22
N SER A 388 33.16 20.99 0.98
CA SER A 388 34.07 21.13 -0.16
C SER A 388 33.30 21.17 -1.49
N GLN A 389 32.31 20.29 -1.67
CA GLN A 389 31.47 20.27 -2.87
C GLN A 389 30.61 21.53 -3.01
N VAL A 390 29.99 21.99 -1.92
CA VAL A 390 29.14 23.20 -1.90
C VAL A 390 29.96 24.45 -2.20
N VAL A 391 31.16 24.58 -1.62
CA VAL A 391 32.07 25.69 -1.88
C VAL A 391 32.48 25.71 -3.35
N LYS A 392 32.82 24.55 -3.92
CA LYS A 392 33.14 24.42 -5.34
C LYS A 392 32.00 24.94 -6.21
N TRP A 393 30.78 24.46 -5.99
CA TRP A 393 29.60 24.92 -6.76
C TRP A 393 29.31 26.41 -6.59
N ALA A 394 29.46 26.92 -5.36
CA ALA A 394 29.25 28.32 -5.06
C ALA A 394 30.23 29.22 -5.82
N LEU A 395 31.51 28.87 -5.83
CA LEU A 395 32.54 29.70 -6.47
C LEU A 395 32.53 29.59 -8.00
N GLU A 396 32.41 28.37 -8.53
CA GLU A 396 32.46 28.08 -9.97
C GLU A 396 31.16 28.46 -10.68
N HIS A 397 30.01 28.16 -10.09
CA HIS A 397 28.70 28.33 -10.74
C HIS A 397 27.84 29.44 -10.15
N LYS A 398 28.33 30.14 -9.11
CA LYS A 398 27.57 31.16 -8.37
C LYS A 398 26.26 30.63 -7.77
N LEU A 399 26.24 29.34 -7.42
CA LEU A 399 25.10 28.63 -6.85
C LEU A 399 25.44 28.06 -5.48
N LEU A 400 24.73 28.51 -4.44
CA LEU A 400 24.90 28.06 -3.06
C LEU A 400 23.76 27.13 -2.65
N LEU A 401 24.08 25.89 -2.30
CA LEU A 401 23.12 24.95 -1.72
C LEU A 401 23.02 25.13 -0.20
N ALA A 402 21.80 25.33 0.32
CA ALA A 402 21.52 25.56 1.73
C ALA A 402 20.66 24.48 2.40
N ASP A 403 19.91 23.70 1.61
CA ASP A 403 19.13 22.58 2.12
C ASP A 403 19.98 21.31 2.26
N LEU A 404 20.84 21.32 3.27
CA LEU A 404 21.75 20.22 3.60
C LEU A 404 21.09 19.17 4.49
N HIS A 405 19.82 18.82 4.24
CA HIS A 405 19.13 17.82 5.06
C HIS A 405 19.70 16.40 4.83
N GLN A 406 19.62 15.53 5.84
CA GLN A 406 20.17 14.16 5.76
C GLN A 406 19.54 13.30 4.67
N GLY A 407 18.32 13.63 4.24
CA GLY A 407 17.63 12.94 3.14
C GLY A 407 18.18 13.30 1.76
N ASN A 408 18.85 14.44 1.64
CA ASN A 408 19.32 15.01 0.37
C ASN A 408 20.74 14.54 0.02
N ILE A 409 21.39 13.80 0.92
CA ILE A 409 22.76 13.32 0.79
C ILE A 409 22.75 11.79 0.90
N LEU A 410 23.15 11.14 -0.18
CA LEU A 410 23.43 9.70 -0.18
C LEU A 410 24.92 9.49 0.07
N VAL A 411 25.23 8.52 0.92
CA VAL A 411 26.61 8.12 1.18
C VAL A 411 26.80 6.66 0.83
N ASN A 412 28.01 6.30 0.38
CA ASN A 412 28.47 4.93 0.32
C ASN A 412 29.42 4.68 1.50
N LEU A 413 29.01 3.80 2.41
CA LEU A 413 29.74 3.50 3.63
C LEU A 413 30.33 2.10 3.55
N GLU A 414 31.64 1.99 3.66
CA GLU A 414 32.34 0.72 3.86
C GLU A 414 32.77 0.64 5.31
N GLU A 415 32.16 -0.28 6.06
CA GLU A 415 32.30 -0.39 7.51
C GLU A 415 31.88 0.93 8.19
N THR A 416 32.85 1.73 8.65
CA THR A 416 32.67 3.04 9.30
C THR A 416 33.25 4.18 8.47
N THR A 417 33.84 3.89 7.30
CA THR A 417 34.50 4.88 6.45
C THR A 417 33.60 5.29 5.30
N ILE A 418 33.36 6.60 5.14
CA ILE A 418 32.62 7.16 4.01
C ILE A 418 33.54 7.15 2.79
N LYS A 419 33.22 6.34 1.79
CA LYS A 419 33.99 6.23 0.54
C LYS A 419 33.61 7.28 -0.48
N SER A 420 32.31 7.52 -0.60
CA SER A 420 31.76 8.54 -1.48
C SER A 420 30.49 9.13 -0.89
N MET A 421 30.17 10.34 -1.33
CA MET A 421 28.91 11.01 -1.05
C MET A 421 28.39 11.62 -2.35
N GLN A 422 27.08 11.79 -2.44
CA GLN A 422 26.45 12.52 -3.52
C GLN A 422 25.23 13.26 -2.99
N ILE A 423 25.12 14.55 -3.33
CA ILE A 423 23.92 15.34 -3.06
C ILE A 423 22.95 15.09 -4.22
N ILE A 424 21.68 14.80 -3.89
CA ILE A 424 20.67 14.31 -4.83
C ILE A 424 19.41 15.19 -4.92
N ASP A 425 19.21 16.13 -4.01
CA ASP A 425 18.02 17.00 -4.00
C ASP A 425 18.43 18.46 -4.01
N PHE A 426 17.91 19.21 -4.99
CA PHE A 426 18.16 20.63 -5.22
C PHE A 426 16.84 21.42 -5.26
N GLY A 427 15.78 20.86 -4.65
CA GLY A 427 14.46 21.46 -4.63
C GLY A 427 14.41 22.81 -3.91
N TYR A 428 13.37 23.59 -4.22
CA TYR A 428 13.11 24.87 -3.59
C TYR A 428 12.42 24.73 -2.21
N PRO A 429 12.68 25.64 -1.25
CA PRO A 429 13.74 26.65 -1.26
C PRO A 429 15.03 26.02 -0.70
N GLY A 430 15.97 25.65 -1.58
CA GLY A 430 17.21 24.99 -1.16
C GLY A 430 18.47 25.54 -1.81
N VAL A 431 18.34 26.36 -2.86
CA VAL A 431 19.46 26.88 -3.65
C VAL A 431 19.36 28.41 -3.76
N PHE A 432 20.50 29.09 -3.63
CA PHE A 432 20.63 30.53 -3.66
C PHE A 432 21.68 30.97 -4.67
N ALA A 433 21.61 32.23 -5.10
CA ALA A 433 22.68 32.84 -5.88
C ALA A 433 23.80 33.34 -4.95
N LEU A 434 25.04 33.29 -5.42
CA LEU A 434 26.21 33.80 -4.70
C LEU A 434 26.67 35.13 -5.29
N ALA A 435 26.82 36.16 -4.44
CA ALA A 435 27.41 37.42 -4.84
C ALA A 435 28.87 37.24 -5.29
N SER A 436 29.30 38.05 -6.26
CA SER A 436 30.64 37.98 -6.84
C SER A 436 31.78 38.29 -5.85
N ASN A 437 31.48 39.02 -4.77
CA ASN A 437 32.43 39.38 -3.72
C ASN A 437 32.52 38.34 -2.59
N ALA A 438 31.77 37.23 -2.65
CA ALA A 438 31.85 36.17 -1.66
C ALA A 438 33.23 35.48 -1.69
N LYS A 439 33.85 35.33 -0.52
CA LYS A 439 35.15 34.65 -0.40
C LYS A 439 34.96 33.17 -0.08
N GLU A 440 35.87 32.34 -0.56
CA GLU A 440 35.89 30.90 -0.28
C GLU A 440 35.80 30.58 1.21
N ALA A 441 36.60 31.26 2.03
CA ALA A 441 36.63 31.08 3.47
C ALA A 441 35.28 31.39 4.13
N ASP A 442 34.56 32.41 3.63
CA ASP A 442 33.24 32.79 4.16
C ASP A 442 32.19 31.73 3.83
N VAL A 443 32.20 31.22 2.59
CA VAL A 443 31.29 30.16 2.13
C VAL A 443 31.57 28.84 2.87
N HIS A 444 32.84 28.47 3.06
CA HIS A 444 33.23 27.26 3.77
C HIS A 444 32.81 27.32 5.25
N SER A 445 33.10 28.45 5.92
CA SER A 445 32.70 28.69 7.31
C SER A 445 31.18 28.65 7.48
N TRP A 446 30.46 29.31 6.56
CA TRP A 446 29.00 29.28 6.52
C TRP A 446 28.46 27.85 6.34
N CYS A 447 28.97 27.08 5.39
CA CYS A 447 28.52 25.72 5.15
C CYS A 447 28.78 24.83 6.37
N THR A 448 29.96 24.96 6.99
CA THR A 448 30.32 24.21 8.19
C THR A 448 29.31 24.47 9.31
N ALA A 449 29.00 25.75 9.58
CA ALA A 449 28.04 26.13 10.60
C ALA A 449 26.61 25.66 10.27
N ARG A 450 26.20 25.77 9.00
CA ARG A 450 24.88 25.33 8.53
C ARG A 450 24.71 23.81 8.61
N PHE A 451 25.74 23.06 8.22
CA PHE A 451 25.75 21.61 8.33
C PHE A 451 25.63 21.18 9.79
N ALA A 452 26.43 21.76 10.69
CA ALA A 452 26.39 21.43 12.11
C ALA A 452 24.99 21.66 12.74
N ASP A 453 24.29 22.73 12.34
CA ASP A 453 22.94 23.03 12.81
C ASP A 453 21.89 22.02 12.33
N LYS A 454 21.98 21.57 11.07
CA LYS A 454 21.05 20.58 10.51
C LYS A 454 21.39 19.13 10.90
N TRP A 455 22.58 18.88 11.41
CA TRP A 455 23.12 17.54 11.69
C TRP A 455 23.53 17.32 13.15
N ALA A 456 23.00 18.13 14.08
CA ALA A 456 23.21 17.93 15.51
C ALA A 456 22.78 16.50 15.92
N ILE A 457 23.70 15.74 16.51
CA ILE A 457 23.54 14.34 16.96
C ILE A 457 22.84 14.28 18.32
#